data_AF-A0A962TZM9-F1
#
_entry.id   AF-A0A962TZM9-F1
#
_cell.length_a   1.000
_cell.length_b   1.000
_cell.length_c   1.000
_cell.angle_alpha   90.00
_cell.angle_beta   90.00
_cell.angle_gamma   90.00
#
_symmetry.space_group_name_H-M   'P 1'
#
loop_
_entity.id
_entity.type
_entity.pdbx_description
1 polymer ?
#
loop_
_entity_poly.entity_id
_entity_poly.type
_entity_poly.pdbx_seq_one_letter_code
_entity_poly.pdbx_strand_id
1 'polypeptide(L)' 'SGWGRVDILTDQDGRPWVIELNTVPGMTGHSLVPMAAKAVGIGFDELVWRILAQTLEAR' A
#
# COMPACT_ATOMS: atom_id res chain seq x y z
N SER A 1 -10.50 10.09 -1.15
CA SER A 1 -9.05 9.82 -1.38
C SER A 1 -8.86 8.34 -1.68
N GLY A 2 -7.75 7.93 -2.29
CA GLY A 2 -7.49 6.53 -2.69
C GLY A 2 -6.22 5.93 -2.07
N TRP A 3 -5.90 4.70 -2.45
CA TRP A 3 -4.75 3.94 -1.98
C TRP A 3 -4.06 3.23 -3.17
N GLY A 4 -2.83 2.75 -2.97
CA GLY A 4 -2.08 2.02 -4.00
C GLY A 4 -0.66 1.66 -3.53
N ARG A 5 0.11 1.00 -4.41
CA ARG A 5 1.54 0.70 -4.20
C ARG A 5 2.39 1.52 -5.17
N VAL A 6 3.45 2.14 -4.67
CA VAL A 6 4.44 2.83 -5.50
C VAL A 6 5.76 2.10 -5.39
N ASP A 7 6.30 1.67 -6.53
CA ASP A 7 7.57 0.97 -6.59
C ASP A 7 8.69 1.96 -6.93
N ILE A 8 9.71 1.98 -6.08
CA ILE A 8 10.83 2.93 -6.14
C ILE A 8 12.14 2.14 -6.18
N LEU A 9 13.02 2.49 -7.12
CA LEU A 9 14.42 2.07 -7.11
C LEU A 9 15.30 3.25 -6.70
N THR A 10 16.36 2.96 -5.97
CA THR A 10 17.35 3.97 -5.56
C THR A 10 18.63 3.78 -6.37
N ASP A 11 19.17 4.84 -6.95
CA ASP A 11 20.45 4.78 -7.66
C ASP A 11 21.65 4.78 -6.69
N GLN A 12 22.87 4.80 -7.25
CA GLN A 12 24.12 4.73 -6.49
C GLN A 12 24.33 5.95 -5.57
N ASP A 13 23.71 7.09 -5.89
CA ASP A 13 23.80 8.32 -5.10
C ASP A 13 22.66 8.45 -4.09
N GLY A 14 21.83 7.40 -3.93
CA GLY A 14 20.72 7.42 -3.01
C GLY A 14 19.47 8.13 -3.55
N ARG A 15 19.42 8.50 -4.83
CA ARG A 15 18.27 9.20 -5.40
C ARG A 15 17.15 8.20 -5.74
N PRO A 16 15.92 8.43 -5.27
CA PRO A 16 14.78 7.58 -5.58
C PRO A 16 14.21 7.88 -6.97
N TRP A 17 13.87 6.81 -7.68
CA TRP A 17 13.23 6.81 -8.99
C TRP A 17 11.95 5.98 -8.94
N VAL A 18 10.82 6.60 -9.28
CA VAL A 18 9.53 5.91 -9.38
C VAL A 18 9.53 5.09 -10.66
N ILE A 19 9.16 3.82 -10.53
CA ILE A 19 9.08 2.89 -11.68
C ILE A 19 7.63 2.59 -12.03
N GLU A 20 6.80 2.35 -11.02
CA GLU A 20 5.42 1.92 -11.22
C GLU A 20 4.50 2.47 -10.14
N LEU A 21 3.29 2.83 -10.54
CA LEU A 21 2.17 3.10 -9.63
C LEU A 21 1.08 2.06 -9.87
N ASN A 22 0.87 1.19 -8.90
CA ASN A 22 -0.21 0.21 -8.90
C ASN A 22 -1.40 0.77 -8.13
N THR A 23 -2.44 1.19 -8.85
CA THR A 23 -3.70 1.68 -8.25
C THR A 23 -4.56 0.57 -7.66
N VAL A 24 -4.35 -0.69 -8.11
CA VAL A 24 -4.98 -1.89 -7.56
C VAL A 24 -3.91 -2.97 -7.34
N PRO A 25 -3.18 -2.93 -6.22
CA PRO A 25 -2.15 -3.91 -5.93
C PRO A 25 -2.76 -5.25 -5.48
N GLY A 26 -1.95 -6.31 -5.50
CA GLY A 26 -2.33 -7.61 -4.94
C GLY A 26 -2.65 -7.54 -3.44
N MET A 27 -3.64 -8.34 -3.00
CA MET A 27 -4.17 -8.34 -1.62
C MET A 27 -4.21 -9.74 -0.98
N THR A 28 -3.39 -10.69 -1.45
CA THR A 28 -3.23 -12.00 -0.80
C THR A 28 -2.24 -11.92 0.36
N GLY A 29 -2.17 -12.95 1.21
CA GLY A 29 -1.21 -12.99 2.33
C GLY A 29 0.28 -12.90 1.92
N HIS A 30 0.60 -13.18 0.65
CA HIS A 30 1.95 -13.04 0.08
C HIS A 30 2.16 -11.75 -0.73
N SER A 31 1.15 -10.87 -0.79
CA SER A 31 1.24 -9.61 -1.52
C SER A 31 1.95 -8.53 -0.69
N LEU A 32 2.68 -7.64 -1.37
CA LEU A 32 3.54 -6.63 -0.73
C LEU A 32 2.77 -5.65 0.17
N VAL A 33 1.56 -5.24 -0.20
CA VAL A 33 0.78 -4.27 0.60
C VAL A 33 0.33 -4.87 1.94
N PRO A 34 -0.31 -6.06 1.99
CA PRO A 34 -0.56 -6.76 3.26
C PRO A 34 0.70 -7.04 4.08
N MET A 35 1.81 -7.43 3.44
CA MET A 35 3.07 -7.66 4.14
C MET A 35 3.65 -6.38 4.77
N ALA A 36 3.60 -5.25 4.06
CA ALA A 36 4.05 -3.96 4.57
C ALA A 36 3.18 -3.46 5.74
N ALA A 37 1.86 -3.62 5.65
CA ALA A 37 0.95 -3.29 6.75
C ALA A 37 1.25 -4.15 7.99
N LYS A 38 1.46 -5.46 7.81
CA LYS A 38 1.82 -6.36 8.90
C LYS A 38 3.16 -5.99 9.56
N ALA A 39 4.14 -5.53 8.78
CA ALA A 39 5.44 -5.11 9.29
C ALA A 39 5.35 -3.91 10.25
N VAL A 40 4.29 -3.09 10.13
CA VAL A 40 4.00 -1.98 11.05
C VAL A 40 2.88 -2.30 12.06
N GLY A 41 2.55 -3.58 12.23
CA GLY A 41 1.58 -4.06 13.21
C GLY A 41 0.11 -3.97 12.80
N ILE A 42 -0.19 -3.65 11.53
CA ILE A 42 -1.56 -3.59 11.02
C ILE A 42 -1.94 -4.95 10.45
N GLY A 43 -2.96 -5.58 11.03
CA GLY A 43 -3.51 -6.85 10.54
C GLY A 43 -4.26 -6.70 9.20
N PHE A 44 -4.50 -7.81 8.51
CA PHE A 44 -5.18 -7.79 7.21
C PHE A 44 -6.59 -7.20 7.28
N ASP A 45 -7.39 -7.64 8.24
CA ASP A 45 -8.77 -7.16 8.40
C ASP A 45 -8.82 -5.66 8.71
N GLU A 46 -7.88 -5.19 9.54
CA GLU A 46 -7.75 -3.76 9.86
C GLU A 46 -7.30 -2.95 8.63
N LEU A 47 -6.36 -3.47 7.84
CA LEU A 47 -5.94 -2.84 6.58
C LEU A 47 -7.14 -2.67 5.63
N VAL A 48 -7.95 -3.72 5.45
CA VAL A 48 -9.16 -3.67 4.61
C VAL A 48 -10.15 -2.64 5.16
N TRP A 49 -10.36 -2.62 6.47
CA TRP A 49 -11.24 -1.64 7.11
C TRP A 49 -10.78 -0.20 6.87
N ARG A 50 -9.48 0.09 7.02
CA ARG A 50 -8.90 1.42 6.78
C ARG A 50 -9.09 1.86 5.32
N ILE A 51 -8.92 0.96 4.36
CA ILE A 51 -9.16 1.25 2.93
C ILE A 51 -10.64 1.57 2.69
N LEU A 52 -11.55 0.76 3.25
CA LEU A 52 -12.99 0.97 3.11
C LEU A 52 -13.42 2.32 3.71
N ALA A 53 -12.90 2.67 4.89
CA ALA A 53 -13.21 3.92 5.58
C ALA A 53 -12.79 5.16 4.78
N GLN A 54 -11.83 5.06 3.87
CA GLN A 54 -11.44 6.16 2.96
C GLN A 54 -12.37 6.31 1.74
N THR A 55 -13.16 5.29 1.44
CA THR A 55 -14.08 5.26 0.29
C THR A 55 -15.43 5.87 0.63
N LEU A 56 -15.86 5.75 1.89
CA LEU A 56 -17.16 6.22 2.36
C LEU A 56 -17.03 7.63 2.92
N GLU A 57 -17.85 8.57 2.43
CA GLU A 57 -18.02 9.87 3.09
C GLU A 57 -18.82 9.69 4.39
N ALA A 58 -18.41 10.39 5.45
CA ALA A 58 -19.21 10.48 6.67
C ALA A 58 -20.55 11.16 6.31
N ARG A 59 -21.64 10.40 6.44
CA ARG A 59 -22.99 10.91 6.26
C ARG A 59 -23.37 11.89 7.34
#